data_AF-A0A916EAY0-F1
#
_entry.id   AF-A0A916EAY0-F1
#
_cell.length_a   1.000
_cell.length_b   1.000
_cell.length_c   1.000
_cell.angle_alpha   90.00
_cell.angle_beta   90.00
_cell.angle_gamma   90.00
#
_symmetry.space_group_name_H-M   'P 1'
#
loop_
_entity.id
_entity.type
_entity.pdbx_description
1 polymer ?
#
loop_
_entity_poly.entity_id
_entity_poly.type
_entity_poly.pdbx_seq_one_letter_code
_entity_poly.pdbx_strand_id
1 'polypeptide(L)'
;MDFLEKFEKLNNRLSSLLEENKELNQQCKNLQEENKKLKHVLNLENQKNELFQEENNSLQQYIQNLEKQKNKQLEIIQENNSLQQYIRNLEKQKNEQLEIIQEENNNLQQYIQTLEKQKNEQLEIFSQNLEKTLGKLELDKLDKVNENDTKNFKGNDKSLIDNYDDDSIDYIEDSSAKEAPKKGSTSTPLSTKKELVSSQVKSSWNLHGGGDIRVVVGLDFGTTYSGFSYCHISSPESDKRKNYTTLEY
;
A
#
# COMPACT_ATOMS: atom_id res chain seq x y z
N MET A 1 -15.18 48.28 103.10
CA MET A 1 -15.55 48.21 101.68
C MET A 1 -16.92 47.59 101.57
N ASP A 2 -17.83 48.38 101.04
CA ASP A 2 -19.27 48.22 101.13
C ASP A 2 -19.77 47.08 100.23
N PHE A 3 -20.81 46.37 100.65
CA PHE A 3 -21.40 45.25 99.90
C PHE A 3 -21.82 45.68 98.49
N LEU A 4 -22.23 46.94 98.36
CA LEU A 4 -22.64 47.59 97.12
C LEU A 4 -21.51 47.64 96.06
N GLU A 5 -20.28 47.94 96.47
CA GLU A 5 -19.13 48.03 95.55
C GLU A 5 -18.76 46.65 94.96
N LYS A 6 -18.89 45.59 95.77
CA LYS A 6 -18.69 44.21 95.29
C LYS A 6 -19.78 43.79 94.31
N PHE A 7 -21.03 44.19 94.57
CA PHE A 7 -22.16 43.91 93.68
C PHE A 7 -22.00 44.62 92.33
N GLU A 8 -21.57 45.88 92.33
CA GLU A 8 -21.32 46.65 91.11
C GLU A 8 -20.19 46.05 90.26
N LYS A 9 -19.07 45.64 90.88
CA LYS A 9 -17.98 44.93 90.20
C LYS A 9 -18.44 43.60 89.59
N LEU A 10 -19.29 42.85 90.31
CA LEU A 10 -19.85 41.61 89.81
C LEU A 10 -20.75 41.85 88.60
N ASN A 11 -21.62 42.86 88.67
CA ASN A 11 -22.54 43.20 87.59
C ASN A 11 -21.79 43.63 86.32
N ASN A 12 -20.77 44.48 86.46
CA ASN A 12 -19.92 44.90 85.34
C ASN A 12 -19.20 43.71 84.69
N ARG A 13 -18.70 42.77 85.50
CA ARG A 13 -18.09 41.54 84.98
C ARG A 13 -19.10 40.66 84.25
N LEU A 14 -20.33 40.55 84.76
CA LEU A 14 -21.40 39.79 84.12
C LEU A 14 -21.79 40.41 82.77
N SER A 15 -21.90 41.75 82.69
CA SER A 15 -22.16 42.46 81.44
C SER A 15 -21.05 42.24 80.41
N SER A 16 -19.78 42.32 80.83
CA SER A 16 -18.64 42.04 79.95
C SER A 16 -18.66 40.61 79.41
N LEU A 17 -18.92 39.62 80.28
CA LEU A 17 -19.00 38.21 79.88
C LEU A 17 -20.17 37.93 78.94
N LEU A 18 -21.31 38.61 79.15
CA LEU A 18 -22.46 38.49 78.27
C LEU A 18 -22.14 39.00 76.86
N GLU A 19 -21.42 40.11 76.76
CA GLU A 19 -21.02 40.67 75.46
C GLU A 19 -19.99 39.79 74.76
N GLU A 20 -18.99 39.30 75.49
CA GLU A 20 -18.01 38.32 74.98
C GLU A 20 -18.70 37.04 74.47
N ASN A 21 -19.72 36.54 75.18
CA ASN A 21 -20.47 35.36 74.76
C ASN A 21 -21.23 35.58 73.44
N LYS A 22 -21.83 36.77 73.25
CA LYS A 22 -22.48 37.12 71.98
C LYS A 22 -21.47 37.18 70.83
N GLU A 23 -20.30 37.78 71.08
CA GLU A 23 -19.24 37.86 70.08
C GLU A 23 -18.73 36.47 69.69
N LEU A 24 -18.43 35.62 70.67
CA LEU A 24 -18.03 34.23 70.45
C LEU A 24 -19.08 33.45 69.63
N ASN A 25 -20.35 33.59 69.95
CA ASN A 25 -21.42 32.94 69.19
C ASN A 25 -21.47 33.40 67.73
N GLN A 26 -21.24 34.69 67.48
CA GLN A 26 -21.17 35.21 66.11
C GLN A 26 -19.95 34.68 65.36
N GLN A 27 -18.79 34.60 66.02
CA GLN A 27 -17.59 34.00 65.43
C GLN A 27 -17.81 32.52 65.10
N CYS A 28 -18.47 31.75 65.98
CA CYS A 28 -18.83 30.36 65.70
C CYS A 28 -19.71 30.21 64.47
N LYS A 29 -20.70 31.10 64.27
CA LYS A 29 -21.55 31.10 63.07
C LYS A 29 -20.73 31.37 61.80
N ASN A 30 -19.85 32.37 61.84
CA ASN A 30 -18.99 32.72 60.70
C ASN A 30 -18.09 31.54 60.30
N LEU A 31 -17.45 30.88 61.28
CA LEU A 31 -16.61 29.70 61.03
C LEU A 31 -17.40 28.51 60.48
N GLN A 32 -18.65 28.32 60.89
CA GLN A 32 -19.52 27.28 60.33
C GLN A 32 -19.84 27.54 58.86
N GLU A 33 -20.08 28.79 58.47
CA GLU A 33 -20.31 29.16 57.07
C GLU A 33 -19.04 28.99 56.23
N GLU A 34 -17.89 29.43 56.74
CA GLU A 34 -16.61 29.27 56.06
C GLU A 34 -16.27 27.79 55.83
N ASN A 35 -16.46 26.93 56.84
CA ASN A 35 -16.27 25.49 56.70
C ASN A 35 -17.17 24.86 55.63
N LYS A 36 -18.43 25.31 55.52
CA LYS A 36 -19.34 24.85 54.46
C LYS A 36 -18.83 25.26 53.08
N LYS A 37 -18.35 26.50 52.93
CA LYS A 37 -17.77 27.01 51.67
C LYS A 37 -16.51 26.23 51.29
N LEU A 38 -15.60 26.02 52.23
CA LEU A 38 -14.36 25.26 52.01
C LEU A 38 -14.64 23.82 51.58
N LYS A 39 -15.62 23.15 52.20
CA LYS A 39 -16.03 21.80 51.79
C LYS A 39 -16.53 21.74 50.35
N HIS A 40 -17.30 22.75 49.93
CA HIS A 40 -17.77 22.83 48.54
C HIS A 40 -16.63 23.06 47.56
N VAL A 41 -15.72 23.99 47.87
CA VAL A 41 -14.53 24.27 47.04
C VAL A 41 -13.65 23.03 46.91
N LEU A 42 -13.38 22.33 48.01
CA LEU A 42 -12.60 21.09 48.00
C LEU A 42 -13.21 20.02 47.09
N ASN A 43 -14.54 19.88 47.11
CA ASN A 43 -15.23 18.92 46.25
C ASN A 43 -15.09 19.28 44.77
N LEU A 44 -15.21 20.55 44.41
CA LEU A 44 -14.98 21.02 43.04
C LEU A 44 -13.53 20.79 42.59
N GLU A 45 -12.56 21.06 43.46
CA GLU A 45 -11.14 20.84 43.18
C GLU A 45 -10.84 19.36 42.91
N ASN A 46 -11.44 18.46 43.70
CA ASN A 46 -11.30 17.02 43.51
C ASN A 46 -11.87 16.56 42.16
N GLN A 47 -13.07 17.02 41.80
CA GLN A 47 -13.67 16.71 40.49
C GLN A 47 -12.81 17.22 39.33
N LYS A 48 -12.25 18.43 39.47
CA LYS A 48 -11.35 19.00 38.47
C LYS A 48 -10.07 18.17 38.33
N ASN A 49 -9.52 17.69 39.44
CA ASN A 49 -8.35 16.82 39.43
C ASN A 49 -8.63 15.48 38.77
N GLU A 50 -9.81 14.88 39.02
CA GLU A 50 -10.22 13.64 38.34
C GLU A 50 -10.28 13.84 36.83
N LEU A 51 -10.92 14.91 36.34
CA LEU A 51 -10.97 15.24 34.91
C LEU A 51 -9.56 15.42 34.30
N PHE A 52 -8.66 16.13 35.00
CA PHE A 52 -7.28 16.27 34.52
C PHE A 52 -6.53 14.93 34.47
N GLN A 53 -6.80 14.01 35.40
CA GLN A 53 -6.19 12.68 35.35
C GLN A 53 -6.71 11.87 34.16
N GLU A 54 -8.01 11.93 33.87
CA GLU A 54 -8.60 11.28 32.69
C GLU A 54 -8.03 11.83 31.37
N GLU A 55 -7.90 13.15 31.26
CA GLU A 55 -7.28 13.80 30.10
C GLU A 55 -5.82 13.38 29.95
N ASN A 56 -5.03 13.41 31.03
CA ASN A 56 -3.64 12.96 31.03
C ASN A 56 -3.50 11.51 30.59
N ASN A 57 -4.35 10.62 31.09
CA ASN A 57 -4.34 9.20 30.70
C ASN A 57 -4.67 9.04 29.20
N SER A 58 -5.63 9.82 28.70
CA SER A 58 -6.00 9.81 27.28
C SER A 58 -4.87 10.31 26.39
N LEU A 59 -4.20 11.40 26.79
CA LEU A 59 -3.04 11.95 26.10
C LEU A 59 -1.86 10.97 26.10
N GLN A 60 -1.59 10.30 27.22
CA GLN A 60 -0.55 9.27 27.31
C GLN A 60 -0.81 8.11 26.35
N GLN A 61 -2.05 7.63 26.24
CA GLN A 61 -2.41 6.59 25.28
C GLN A 61 -2.22 7.07 23.83
N TYR A 62 -2.59 8.31 23.53
CA TYR A 62 -2.38 8.91 22.21
C TYR A 62 -0.88 8.97 21.85
N ILE A 63 -0.04 9.42 22.78
CA ILE A 63 1.43 9.46 22.60
C ILE A 63 1.99 8.06 22.33
N GLN A 64 1.59 7.06 23.11
CA GLN A 64 2.03 5.67 22.90
C GLN A 64 1.64 5.13 21.51
N ASN A 65 0.45 5.48 21.03
CA ASN A 65 0.00 5.07 19.69
C ASN A 65 0.81 5.75 18.58
N LEU A 66 1.10 7.04 18.72
CA LEU A 66 1.97 7.77 17.80
C LEU A 66 3.38 7.17 17.77
N GLU A 67 3.92 6.80 18.93
CA GLU A 67 5.25 6.18 19.03
C GLU A 67 5.31 4.83 18.33
N LYS A 68 4.27 3.99 18.49
CA LYS A 68 4.15 2.73 17.73
C LYS A 68 4.10 2.96 16.22
N GLN A 69 3.37 3.98 15.76
CA GLN A 69 3.30 4.32 14.33
C GLN A 69 4.65 4.80 13.81
N LYS A 70 5.33 5.67 14.55
CA LYS A 70 6.67 6.16 14.22
C LYS A 70 7.68 5.02 14.09
N ASN A 71 7.64 4.05 14.99
CA ASN A 71 8.56 2.90 14.94
C ASN A 71 8.32 2.02 13.70
N LYS A 72 7.06 1.77 13.33
CA LYS A 72 6.74 1.07 12.06
C LYS A 72 7.25 1.84 10.84
N GLN A 73 7.11 3.16 10.85
CA GLN A 73 7.63 3.99 9.76
C GLN A 73 9.16 3.91 9.67
N LEU A 74 9.85 3.87 10.80
CA LEU A 74 11.31 3.75 10.85
C LEU A 74 11.79 2.42 10.26
N GLU A 75 11.09 1.32 10.54
CA GLU A 75 11.38 -0.01 9.99
C GLU A 75 11.25 -0.02 8.45
N ILE A 76 10.17 0.57 7.92
CA ILE A 76 9.97 0.72 6.47
C ILE A 76 11.10 1.54 5.83
N ILE A 77 11.54 2.61 6.48
CA ILE A 77 12.65 3.44 5.99
C ILE A 77 13.96 2.63 5.94
N GLN A 78 14.23 1.80 6.95
CA GLN A 78 15.42 0.96 6.99
C GLN A 78 15.42 -0.11 5.89
N GLU A 79 14.27 -0.76 5.67
CA GLU A 79 14.10 -1.73 4.58
C GLU A 79 14.30 -1.06 3.21
N ASN A 80 13.67 0.09 2.98
CA ASN A 80 13.83 0.86 1.74
C ASN A 80 15.28 1.24 1.47
N ASN A 81 16.02 1.68 2.49
CA ASN A 81 17.44 1.99 2.34
C ASN A 81 18.26 0.76 1.93
N SER A 82 17.93 -0.41 2.47
CA SER A 82 18.59 -1.68 2.14
C SER A 82 18.28 -2.09 0.69
N LEU A 83 17.02 -1.98 0.27
CA LEU A 83 16.60 -2.22 -1.11
C LEU A 83 17.27 -1.26 -2.10
N GLN A 84 17.39 0.02 -1.76
CA GLN A 84 18.10 1.00 -2.59
C GLN A 84 19.57 0.64 -2.77
N GLN A 85 20.26 0.13 -1.73
CA GLN A 85 21.63 -0.34 -1.87
C GLN A 85 21.71 -1.55 -2.80
N TYR A 86 20.77 -2.50 -2.67
CA TYR A 86 20.70 -3.65 -3.55
C TYR A 86 20.51 -3.26 -5.03
N ILE A 87 19.60 -2.32 -5.30
CA ILE A 87 19.37 -1.79 -6.66
C ILE A 87 20.64 -1.16 -7.22
N ARG A 88 21.34 -0.30 -6.45
CA ARG A 88 22.61 0.31 -6.91
C ARG A 88 23.67 -0.74 -7.26
N ASN A 89 23.75 -1.81 -6.48
CA ASN A 89 24.71 -2.89 -6.75
C ASN A 89 24.37 -3.63 -8.04
N LEU A 90 23.09 -3.93 -8.28
CA LEU A 90 22.63 -4.54 -9.53
C LEU A 90 22.88 -3.64 -10.74
N GLU A 91 22.62 -2.34 -10.62
CA GLU A 91 22.91 -1.36 -11.67
C GLU A 91 24.40 -1.33 -12.02
N LYS A 92 25.27 -1.37 -11.00
CA LYS A 92 26.71 -1.43 -11.20
C LYS A 92 27.13 -2.69 -11.97
N GLN A 93 26.64 -3.86 -11.54
CA GLN A 93 26.93 -5.13 -12.22
C GLN A 93 26.42 -5.14 -13.66
N LYS A 94 25.22 -4.60 -13.90
CA LYS A 94 24.65 -4.47 -15.25
C LYS A 94 25.53 -3.60 -16.14
N ASN A 95 26.03 -2.48 -15.62
CA ASN A 95 26.88 -1.57 -16.39
C ASN A 95 28.24 -2.20 -16.70
N GLU A 96 28.85 -2.92 -15.74
CA GLU A 96 30.09 -3.68 -15.96
C GLU A 96 29.91 -4.74 -17.07
N GLN A 97 28.81 -5.49 -17.06
CA GLN A 97 28.51 -6.46 -18.12
C GLN A 97 28.28 -5.80 -19.49
N LEU A 98 27.60 -4.64 -19.50
CA LEU A 98 27.35 -3.90 -20.74
C LEU A 98 28.67 -3.43 -21.38
N GLU A 99 29.63 -2.98 -20.56
CA GLU A 99 30.95 -2.56 -21.02
C GLU A 99 31.73 -3.74 -21.65
N ILE A 100 31.70 -4.91 -21.00
CA ILE A 100 32.32 -6.15 -21.54
C ILE A 100 31.70 -6.52 -22.89
N ILE A 101 30.36 -6.57 -22.99
CA ILE A 101 29.66 -6.91 -24.24
C ILE A 101 30.00 -5.89 -25.34
N GLN A 102 30.10 -4.61 -25.00
CA GLN A 102 30.45 -3.57 -25.95
C GLN A 102 31.88 -3.74 -26.48
N GLU A 103 32.83 -4.07 -25.61
CA GLU A 103 34.22 -4.36 -25.99
C GLU A 103 34.31 -5.60 -26.90
N GLU A 104 33.64 -6.69 -26.53
CA GLU A 104 33.58 -7.91 -27.35
C GLU A 104 32.98 -7.64 -28.74
N ASN A 105 31.90 -6.86 -28.82
CA ASN A 105 31.30 -6.47 -30.10
C ASN A 105 32.26 -5.66 -30.97
N ASN A 106 32.99 -4.71 -30.37
CA ASN A 106 34.00 -3.93 -31.10
C ASN A 106 35.12 -4.83 -31.63
N ASN A 107 35.59 -5.78 -30.81
CA ASN A 107 36.62 -6.74 -31.20
C ASN A 107 36.15 -7.64 -32.34
N LEU A 108 34.91 -8.14 -32.28
CA LEU A 108 34.29 -8.94 -33.34
C LEU A 108 34.15 -8.15 -34.64
N GLN A 109 33.74 -6.87 -34.57
CA GLN A 109 33.66 -6.01 -35.75
C GLN A 109 35.02 -5.82 -36.43
N GLN A 110 36.09 -5.60 -35.65
CA GLN A 110 37.45 -5.51 -36.19
C GLN A 110 37.91 -6.82 -36.84
N TYR A 111 37.58 -7.95 -36.23
CA TYR A 111 37.89 -9.27 -36.78
C TYR A 111 37.18 -9.51 -38.12
N ILE A 112 35.89 -9.16 -38.22
CA ILE A 112 35.12 -9.25 -39.47
C ILE A 112 35.75 -8.38 -40.57
N GLN A 113 36.10 -7.12 -40.27
CA GLN A 113 36.76 -6.24 -41.24
C GLN A 113 38.09 -6.82 -41.74
N THR A 114 38.85 -7.45 -40.86
CA THR A 114 40.13 -8.10 -41.22
C THR A 114 39.91 -9.27 -42.17
N LEU A 115 38.92 -10.12 -41.90
CA LEU A 115 38.56 -11.24 -42.77
C LEU A 115 38.04 -10.77 -44.13
N GLU A 116 37.20 -9.72 -44.17
CA GLU A 116 36.71 -9.12 -45.41
C GLU A 116 37.87 -8.61 -46.28
N LYS A 117 38.85 -7.95 -45.66
CA LYS A 117 40.05 -7.48 -46.37
C LYS A 117 40.85 -8.66 -46.96
N GLN A 118 41.10 -9.70 -46.16
CA GLN A 118 41.81 -10.90 -46.63
C GLN A 118 41.06 -11.59 -47.78
N LYS A 119 39.73 -11.69 -47.71
CA LYS A 119 38.90 -12.27 -48.77
C LYS A 119 38.98 -11.46 -50.06
N ASN A 120 38.91 -10.13 -49.97
CA ASN A 120 39.02 -9.25 -51.13
C ASN A 120 40.38 -9.36 -51.82
N GLU A 121 41.47 -9.43 -51.04
CA GLU A 121 42.83 -9.60 -51.56
C GLU A 121 42.99 -10.96 -52.27
N GLN A 122 42.42 -12.04 -51.73
CA GLN A 122 42.39 -13.34 -52.41
C GLN A 122 41.59 -13.32 -53.71
N LEU A 123 40.43 -12.66 -53.72
CA LEU A 123 39.62 -12.49 -54.93
C LEU A 123 40.36 -11.70 -56.01
N GLU A 124 41.11 -10.67 -55.63
CA GLU A 124 41.93 -9.89 -56.55
C GLU A 124 43.03 -10.74 -57.20
N ILE A 125 43.75 -11.56 -56.41
CA ILE A 125 44.76 -12.50 -56.93
C ILE A 125 44.12 -13.50 -57.90
N PHE A 126 42.97 -14.07 -57.55
CA PHE A 126 42.27 -15.03 -58.41
C PHE A 126 41.82 -14.37 -59.72
N SER A 127 41.27 -13.16 -59.67
CA SER A 127 40.86 -12.39 -60.85
C SER A 127 42.04 -12.08 -61.78
N GLN A 128 43.15 -11.59 -61.23
CA GLN A 128 44.37 -11.32 -62.01
C GLN A 128 44.95 -12.58 -62.66
N ASN A 129 44.88 -13.72 -61.95
CA ASN A 129 45.35 -15.00 -62.48
C ASN A 129 44.45 -15.49 -63.61
N LEU A 130 43.12 -15.40 -63.45
CA LEU A 130 42.16 -15.73 -64.50
C LEU A 130 42.41 -14.91 -65.77
N GLU A 131 42.54 -13.59 -65.63
CA GLU A 131 42.81 -12.67 -66.75
C GLU A 131 44.10 -13.06 -67.48
N LYS A 132 45.19 -13.35 -66.76
CA LYS A 132 46.45 -13.84 -67.35
C LYS A 132 46.29 -15.16 -68.11
N THR A 133 45.51 -16.12 -67.58
CA THR A 133 45.26 -17.39 -68.28
C THR A 133 44.39 -17.23 -69.52
N LEU A 134 43.35 -16.40 -69.46
CA LEU A 134 42.48 -16.12 -70.60
C LEU A 134 43.22 -15.38 -71.70
N GLY A 135 44.00 -14.34 -71.36
CA GLY A 135 44.82 -13.62 -72.33
C GLY A 135 45.88 -14.50 -73.02
N LYS A 136 46.44 -15.51 -72.32
CA LYS A 136 47.31 -16.52 -72.94
C LYS A 136 46.56 -17.43 -73.92
N LEU A 137 45.32 -17.82 -73.59
CA LEU A 137 44.50 -18.66 -74.46
C LEU A 137 43.98 -17.92 -75.70
N GLU A 138 43.75 -16.61 -75.57
CA GLU A 138 43.21 -15.76 -76.64
C GLU A 138 44.26 -15.35 -77.68
N LEU A 139 45.55 -15.59 -77.43
CA LEU A 139 46.66 -15.28 -78.34
C LEU A 139 47.05 -16.45 -79.28
N ASP A 140 46.60 -17.67 -79.04
CA ASP A 140 46.97 -18.84 -79.86
C ASP A 140 45.94 -19.19 -80.96
N LYS A 141 44.86 -18.40 -81.11
CA LYS A 141 43.75 -18.72 -82.05
C LYS A 141 43.27 -17.59 -82.97
N LEU A 142 43.99 -16.48 -83.09
CA LEU A 142 43.65 -15.44 -84.05
C LEU A 142 44.68 -15.29 -85.18
N ASP A 143 44.97 -16.41 -85.85
CA ASP A 143 45.34 -16.41 -87.26
C ASP A 143 44.37 -17.32 -88.02
N LYS A 144 43.43 -16.67 -88.74
CA LYS A 144 42.50 -17.24 -89.75
C LYS A 144 41.46 -18.27 -89.27
N VAL A 145 40.24 -17.84 -88.91
CA VAL A 145 39.02 -18.50 -89.41
C VAL A 145 37.87 -17.50 -89.60
N ASN A 146 37.54 -17.31 -90.88
CA ASN A 146 36.25 -17.05 -91.54
C ASN A 146 35.02 -16.57 -90.74
N GLU A 147 34.38 -15.54 -91.32
CA GLU A 147 33.38 -14.63 -90.77
C GLU A 147 31.91 -15.10 -90.93
N ASN A 148 31.62 -16.40 -91.07
CA ASN A 148 30.27 -16.85 -91.40
C ASN A 148 29.83 -18.08 -90.61
N ASP A 149 29.47 -17.94 -89.33
CA ASP A 149 28.60 -18.91 -88.63
C ASP A 149 28.07 -18.39 -87.26
N THR A 150 27.56 -17.15 -87.23
CA THR A 150 26.67 -16.70 -86.13
C THR A 150 25.22 -16.69 -86.61
N LYS A 151 24.65 -17.88 -86.80
CA LYS A 151 23.20 -18.07 -86.73
C LYS A 151 22.88 -19.25 -85.83
N ASN A 152 21.95 -18.97 -84.90
CA ASN A 152 21.25 -19.89 -84.00
C ASN A 152 22.01 -20.37 -82.77
N PHE A 153 21.87 -19.61 -81.68
CA PHE A 153 21.35 -20.19 -80.44
C PHE A 153 20.48 -19.14 -79.74
N LYS A 154 19.18 -19.19 -80.05
CA LYS A 154 18.11 -18.48 -79.33
C LYS A 154 17.74 -19.36 -78.13
N GLY A 155 18.40 -19.13 -77.01
CA GLY A 155 18.21 -19.86 -75.75
C GLY A 155 17.33 -19.08 -74.80
N ASN A 156 16.02 -19.22 -74.99
CA ASN A 156 14.93 -19.08 -74.02
C ASN A 156 15.26 -18.44 -72.65
N ASP A 157 15.07 -17.12 -72.55
CA ASP A 157 14.77 -16.47 -71.28
C ASP A 157 13.40 -16.96 -70.79
N LYS A 158 13.41 -18.02 -69.96
CA LYS A 158 12.28 -18.33 -69.08
C LYS A 158 12.66 -17.88 -67.69
N SER A 159 12.15 -16.70 -67.33
CA SER A 159 12.03 -16.22 -65.97
C SER A 159 11.36 -17.29 -65.09
N LEU A 160 12.14 -17.93 -64.22
CA LEU A 160 11.62 -18.78 -63.16
C LEU A 160 11.39 -17.86 -61.95
N ILE A 161 10.30 -17.11 -62.03
CA ILE A 161 9.72 -16.40 -60.90
C ILE A 161 8.90 -17.45 -60.15
N ASP A 162 9.53 -18.12 -59.19
CA ASP A 162 8.79 -18.87 -58.18
C ASP A 162 8.34 -17.85 -57.12
N ASN A 163 7.14 -17.29 -57.35
CA ASN A 163 6.37 -16.61 -56.33
C ASN A 163 5.92 -17.64 -55.30
N TYR A 164 6.48 -17.57 -54.09
CA TYR A 164 5.86 -18.18 -52.92
C TYR A 164 4.82 -17.19 -52.38
N ASP A 165 3.59 -17.32 -52.88
CA ASP A 165 2.42 -16.72 -52.26
C ASP A 165 1.97 -17.60 -51.08
N ASP A 166 2.02 -16.99 -49.90
CA ASP A 166 0.91 -16.98 -48.94
C ASP A 166 0.39 -18.34 -48.41
N ASP A 167 1.18 -18.98 -47.54
CA ASP A 167 0.63 -19.85 -46.49
C ASP A 167 0.39 -19.01 -45.22
N SER A 168 -0.70 -18.24 -45.25
CA SER A 168 -1.39 -17.77 -44.06
C SER A 168 -1.70 -18.95 -43.14
N ILE A 169 -0.93 -19.10 -42.07
CA ILE A 169 -1.24 -20.03 -40.99
C ILE A 169 -2.40 -19.44 -40.18
N ASP A 170 -3.62 -19.81 -40.59
CA ASP A 170 -4.82 -19.68 -39.77
C ASP A 170 -4.71 -20.62 -38.56
N TYR A 171 -4.42 -20.06 -37.39
CA TYR A 171 -4.71 -20.73 -36.13
C TYR A 171 -6.15 -20.43 -35.72
N ILE A 172 -7.06 -21.27 -36.22
CA ILE A 172 -8.33 -21.57 -35.56
C ILE A 172 -8.21 -23.00 -35.06
N GLU A 173 -8.35 -23.25 -33.76
CA GLU A 173 -9.45 -24.10 -33.27
C GLU A 173 -9.50 -24.11 -31.74
N ASP A 174 -10.43 -23.31 -31.26
CA ASP A 174 -11.51 -23.62 -30.34
C ASP A 174 -11.34 -24.49 -29.08
N SER A 175 -12.10 -23.98 -28.11
CA SER A 175 -12.36 -24.51 -26.79
C SER A 175 -13.35 -25.67 -26.86
N SER A 176 -13.11 -26.77 -26.14
CA SER A 176 -14.21 -27.64 -25.70
C SER A 176 -13.80 -28.57 -24.57
N ALA A 177 -14.44 -28.38 -23.42
CA ALA A 177 -14.48 -29.31 -22.30
C ALA A 177 -15.16 -30.65 -22.69
N LYS A 178 -14.78 -31.76 -22.04
CA LYS A 178 -15.71 -32.76 -21.46
C LYS A 178 -15.01 -33.86 -20.65
N GLU A 179 -15.48 -33.96 -19.40
CA GLU A 179 -15.78 -35.15 -18.59
C GLU A 179 -14.71 -36.15 -18.10
N ALA A 180 -14.94 -36.57 -16.85
CA ALA A 180 -14.09 -37.36 -15.96
C ALA A 180 -14.09 -38.87 -16.25
N PRO A 181 -13.16 -39.63 -15.62
CA PRO A 181 -13.64 -40.53 -14.57
C PRO A 181 -12.76 -40.61 -13.31
N LYS A 182 -13.42 -41.02 -12.23
CA LYS A 182 -12.94 -41.22 -10.85
C LYS A 182 -11.80 -42.26 -10.74
N LYS A 183 -10.81 -42.00 -9.88
CA LYS A 183 -10.41 -42.86 -8.74
C LYS A 183 -9.26 -42.22 -7.93
N GLY A 184 -9.29 -42.47 -6.63
CA GLY A 184 -8.63 -41.67 -5.59
C GLY A 184 -7.12 -41.77 -5.48
N SER A 185 -6.53 -40.77 -4.82
CA SER A 185 -5.67 -40.97 -3.66
C SER A 185 -5.39 -39.65 -2.96
N THR A 186 -5.38 -39.76 -1.64
CA THR A 186 -5.21 -38.76 -0.60
C THR A 186 -3.94 -37.92 -0.76
N SER A 187 -4.07 -36.60 -0.77
CA SER A 187 -3.20 -35.70 0.01
C SER A 187 -3.69 -34.24 -0.08
N THR A 188 -3.55 -33.58 1.05
CA THR A 188 -4.12 -32.32 1.53
C THR A 188 -3.82 -31.10 0.65
N PRO A 189 -4.78 -30.20 0.36
CA PRO A 189 -4.49 -28.87 -0.15
C PRO A 189 -4.33 -27.85 0.99
N LEU A 190 -3.16 -27.23 1.01
CA LEU A 190 -2.80 -26.05 1.78
C LEU A 190 -3.78 -24.90 1.45
N SER A 191 -4.63 -24.55 2.41
CA SER A 191 -5.54 -23.40 2.31
C SER A 191 -4.74 -22.11 2.48
N THR A 192 -4.47 -21.40 1.39
CA THR A 192 -4.12 -19.98 1.43
C THR A 192 -5.40 -19.19 1.68
N LYS A 193 -5.73 -18.97 2.95
CA LYS A 193 -6.64 -17.89 3.34
C LYS A 193 -5.95 -16.56 3.01
N LYS A 194 -6.42 -15.86 1.98
CA LYS A 194 -6.24 -14.41 1.89
C LYS A 194 -7.05 -13.80 3.03
N GLU A 195 -6.34 -13.37 4.06
CA GLU A 195 -6.90 -12.64 5.19
C GLU A 195 -7.37 -11.27 4.69
N LEU A 196 -8.69 -11.11 4.59
CA LEU A 196 -9.32 -9.82 4.38
C LEU A 196 -9.09 -9.02 5.68
N VAL A 197 -8.21 -8.01 5.62
CA VAL A 197 -7.93 -7.12 6.76
C VAL A 197 -9.20 -6.30 7.03
N SER A 198 -10.07 -6.81 7.89
CA SER A 198 -11.18 -6.01 8.43
C SER A 198 -10.56 -5.03 9.43
N SER A 199 -10.48 -3.77 9.04
CA SER A 199 -10.16 -2.69 9.97
C SER A 199 -11.35 -2.52 10.92
N GLN A 200 -11.35 -3.25 12.04
CA GLN A 200 -12.28 -2.97 13.14
C GLN A 200 -11.89 -1.64 13.78
N VAL A 201 -12.41 -0.54 13.24
CA VAL A 201 -12.49 0.72 13.96
C VAL A 201 -13.52 0.51 15.08
N LYS A 202 -13.04 0.12 16.26
CA LYS A 202 -13.84 0.19 17.49
C LYS A 202 -13.94 1.66 17.89
N SER A 203 -14.87 2.40 17.28
CA SER A 203 -15.28 3.69 17.83
C SER A 203 -16.16 3.43 19.04
N SER A 204 -15.59 3.61 20.23
CA SER A 204 -16.30 3.53 21.50
C SER A 204 -17.18 4.78 21.68
N TRP A 205 -18.40 4.74 21.15
CA TRP A 205 -19.41 5.74 21.49
C TRP A 205 -20.18 5.27 22.72
N ASN A 206 -19.77 5.76 23.89
CA ASN A 206 -20.57 5.61 25.11
C ASN A 206 -21.78 6.57 25.05
N LEU A 207 -22.80 6.25 24.26
CA LEU A 207 -24.11 6.89 24.40
C LEU A 207 -24.80 6.30 25.64
N HIS A 208 -24.69 7.02 26.76
CA HIS A 208 -25.56 6.83 27.90
C HIS A 208 -26.96 7.35 27.55
N GLY A 209 -27.80 6.45 27.05
CA GLY A 209 -29.20 6.69 26.78
C GLY A 209 -29.72 5.56 25.90
N GLY A 210 -30.76 4.85 26.36
CA GLY A 210 -31.41 3.73 25.65
C GLY A 210 -32.01 4.16 24.31
N GLY A 211 -31.16 4.42 23.34
CA GLY A 211 -31.49 4.94 22.03
C GLY A 211 -31.49 3.83 21.00
N ASP A 212 -32.57 3.80 20.24
CA ASP A 212 -32.82 2.96 19.08
C ASP A 212 -31.64 2.99 18.08
N ILE A 213 -30.78 1.95 18.08
CA ILE A 213 -29.58 1.94 17.21
C ILE A 213 -29.95 1.39 15.83
N ARG A 214 -29.74 2.22 14.81
CA ARG A 214 -29.98 1.90 13.41
C ARG A 214 -28.65 1.93 12.67
N VAL A 215 -28.32 0.83 12.00
CA VAL A 215 -27.07 0.71 11.24
C VAL A 215 -27.42 0.58 9.76
N VAL A 216 -26.89 1.51 8.97
CA VAL A 216 -26.97 1.48 7.51
C VAL A 216 -25.57 1.19 6.99
N VAL A 217 -25.44 0.16 6.16
CA VAL A 217 -24.17 -0.19 5.49
C VAL A 217 -24.35 -0.01 4.00
N GLY A 218 -23.59 0.91 3.42
CA GLY A 218 -23.47 1.09 1.98
C GLY A 218 -22.31 0.25 1.44
N LEU A 219 -22.59 -0.57 0.43
CA LEU A 219 -21.60 -1.26 -0.38
C LEU A 219 -21.54 -0.61 -1.75
N ASP A 220 -20.40 -0.01 -2.07
CA ASP A 220 -20.15 0.64 -3.35
C ASP A 220 -19.23 -0.24 -4.21
N PHE A 221 -19.74 -0.70 -5.36
CA PHE A 221 -18.97 -1.43 -6.37
C PHE A 221 -18.73 -0.57 -7.63
N GLY A 222 -18.92 0.74 -7.55
CA GLY A 222 -18.70 1.70 -8.64
C GLY A 222 -19.98 2.24 -9.27
N THR A 223 -19.85 2.90 -10.42
CA THR A 223 -20.89 3.76 -11.05
C THR A 223 -22.18 3.06 -11.46
N THR A 224 -22.20 1.73 -11.46
CA THR A 224 -23.29 0.94 -12.06
C THR A 224 -24.05 0.12 -11.04
N TYR A 225 -23.43 -0.30 -9.95
CA TYR A 225 -24.07 -1.15 -8.94
C TYR A 225 -23.56 -0.77 -7.54
N SER A 226 -24.37 0.00 -6.82
CA SER A 226 -24.21 0.22 -5.38
C SER A 226 -25.51 -0.12 -4.68
N GLY A 227 -25.41 -0.68 -3.48
CA GLY A 227 -26.56 -1.10 -2.69
C GLY A 227 -26.36 -0.78 -1.21
N PHE A 228 -27.46 -0.51 -0.53
CA PHE A 228 -27.49 -0.32 0.91
C PHE A 228 -28.21 -1.47 1.58
N SER A 229 -27.67 -1.93 2.69
CA SER A 229 -28.37 -2.83 3.61
C SER A 229 -28.61 -2.11 4.93
N TYR A 230 -29.76 -2.40 5.53
CA TYR A 230 -30.20 -1.76 6.76
C TYR A 230 -30.47 -2.83 7.81
N CYS A 231 -29.90 -2.66 9.00
CA CYS A 231 -30.30 -3.44 10.16
C CYS A 231 -30.66 -2.52 11.33
N HIS A 232 -31.63 -2.97 12.10
CA HIS A 232 -32.13 -2.28 13.26
C HIS A 232 -31.99 -3.20 14.45
N ILE A 233 -31.26 -2.77 15.47
CA ILE A 233 -31.04 -3.56 16.69
C ILE A 233 -31.91 -2.94 17.78
N SER A 234 -33.07 -3.56 18.02
CA SER A 234 -33.93 -3.22 19.15
C SER A 234 -33.38 -3.85 20.43
N SER A 235 -33.28 -3.09 21.52
CA SER A 235 -32.92 -3.64 22.83
C SER A 235 -33.95 -4.69 23.29
N PRO A 236 -33.54 -5.82 23.89
CA PRO A 236 -34.42 -6.93 24.25
C PRO A 236 -35.44 -6.62 25.37
N GLU A 237 -35.48 -5.40 25.92
CA GLU A 237 -36.40 -5.04 27.00
C GLU A 237 -37.83 -4.70 26.57
N SER A 238 -38.13 -4.65 25.27
CA SER A 238 -39.51 -4.48 24.78
C SER A 238 -40.24 -5.78 24.45
N ASP A 239 -39.64 -6.95 24.67
CA ASP A 239 -40.22 -8.25 24.29
C ASP A 239 -41.23 -8.83 25.31
N LYS A 240 -41.88 -7.97 26.10
CA LYS A 240 -42.97 -8.35 27.03
C LYS A 240 -44.36 -7.81 26.68
N ARG A 241 -44.59 -7.34 25.46
CA ARG A 241 -45.96 -7.15 24.96
C ARG A 241 -46.13 -7.82 23.61
N LYS A 242 -46.55 -9.09 23.67
CA LYS A 242 -47.11 -9.81 22.55
C LYS A 242 -48.24 -8.97 21.94
N ASN A 243 -48.11 -8.71 20.64
CA ASN A 243 -49.18 -8.24 19.78
C ASN A 243 -50.26 -9.32 19.67
N TYR A 244 -51.53 -8.91 19.73
CA TYR A 244 -52.58 -9.54 18.94
C TYR A 244 -53.37 -8.43 18.25
N THR A 245 -52.99 -8.15 17.00
CA THR A 245 -53.96 -7.66 16.02
C THR A 245 -53.58 -8.24 14.67
N THR A 246 -54.33 -9.26 14.30
CA THR A 246 -54.40 -9.84 12.96
C THR A 246 -55.06 -8.79 12.05
N LEU A 247 -54.44 -8.49 10.91
CA LEU A 247 -55.14 -7.87 9.79
C LEU A 247 -55.28 -8.95 8.72
N GLU A 248 -56.52 -9.39 8.54
CA GLU A 248 -56.97 -10.13 7.38
C GLU A 248 -56.99 -9.20 6.14
N TYR A 249 -56.86 -9.85 4.99
CA TYR A 249 -56.63 -9.33 3.63
C TYR A 249 -57.45 -8.11 3.20
#